data_AF-A0A3A9DTT0-F1
#
_entry.id   AF-A0A3A9DTT0-F1
#
_cell.length_a   1.000
_cell.length_b   1.000
_cell.length_c   1.000
_cell.angle_alpha   90.00
_cell.angle_beta   90.00
_cell.angle_gamma   90.00
#
_symmetry.space_group_name_H-M   'P 1'
#
loop_
_entity.id
_entity.type
_entity.pdbx_description
1 polymer ?
#
loop_
_entity_poly.entity_id
_entity_poly.type
_entity_poly.pdbx_seq_one_letter_code
_entity_poly.pdbx_strand_id
1 'polypeptide(L)'
;AWFNICEYCLHFFNEPENSWKSGNLTGLERINNNPECYKPLKDWYRSELERLNITEKDIASKYTEATGKKPHMLKHYFKDYQFEIPTQKVWESVYLPLGFTVPYGDLKTSYNKLQQSYGALRQSYNALRNVHHCDAEHCNIWHIPPIPSNKRFHTCQKPVPLLERLIRVSSNPGAVVLDCFMGSGSTGVACLNTGRDFIGIEIDPDYFNIAKERIESEQAKINSL
;
A
#
# COMPACT_ATOMS: atom_id res chain seq x y z
N ALA A 1 9.54 4.76 -12.22
CA ALA A 1 8.51 4.11 -11.39
C ALA A 1 9.02 4.09 -9.96
N TRP A 2 8.58 5.06 -9.14
CA TRP A 2 8.91 5.11 -7.72
C TRP A 2 8.08 4.04 -7.01
N PHE A 3 8.69 2.89 -6.74
CA PHE A 3 8.16 1.95 -5.75
C PHE A 3 8.16 2.69 -4.41
N ASN A 4 6.97 2.96 -3.93
CA ASN A 4 6.72 3.93 -2.88
C ASN A 4 7.31 3.40 -1.55
N ILE A 5 8.15 4.21 -0.91
CA ILE A 5 8.78 3.99 0.40
C ILE A 5 7.78 3.54 1.47
N CYS A 6 6.49 3.76 1.27
CA CYS A 6 5.46 3.29 2.17
C CYS A 6 5.30 1.74 2.20
N GLU A 7 5.79 0.97 1.21
CA GLU A 7 5.86 -0.50 1.31
C GLU A 7 6.95 -1.00 2.29
N TYR A 8 7.88 -0.12 2.67
CA TYR A 8 9.00 -0.39 3.58
C TYR A 8 8.56 -0.64 5.02
N CYS A 9 7.51 0.06 5.49
CA CYS A 9 7.01 -0.08 6.86
C CYS A 9 6.17 -1.37 7.06
N LEU A 10 5.93 -2.14 6.00
CA LEU A 10 4.89 -3.16 5.96
C LEU A 10 5.27 -4.53 6.56
N HIS A 11 6.54 -4.77 6.89
CA HIS A 11 6.97 -6.06 7.48
C HIS A 11 7.43 -5.95 8.94
N PHE A 12 7.49 -4.74 9.50
CA PHE A 12 8.23 -4.47 10.74
C PHE A 12 7.50 -4.81 12.04
N PHE A 13 6.22 -5.21 12.00
CA PHE A 13 5.41 -5.34 13.23
C PHE A 13 5.04 -6.76 13.65
N ASN A 14 5.49 -7.83 12.94
CA ASN A 14 5.07 -9.18 13.32
C ASN A 14 6.11 -10.31 13.06
N GLU A 15 7.41 -10.02 13.09
CA GLU A 15 8.43 -11.08 13.06
C GLU A 15 8.88 -11.48 14.48
N PRO A 16 9.14 -12.79 14.73
CA PRO A 16 9.67 -13.26 16.01
C PRO A 16 11.07 -12.69 16.28
N GLU A 17 11.37 -12.44 17.56
CA GLU A 17 12.54 -11.74 18.14
C GLU A 17 13.93 -12.05 17.54
N ASN A 18 14.09 -13.14 16.79
CA ASN A 18 15.38 -13.63 16.28
C ASN A 18 15.66 -13.37 14.79
N SER A 19 14.76 -12.74 14.04
CA SER A 19 14.93 -12.55 12.60
C SER A 19 15.92 -11.44 12.20
N TRP A 20 16.35 -10.62 13.16
CA TRP A 20 17.26 -9.48 13.00
C TRP A 20 18.75 -9.86 12.83
N LYS A 21 19.09 -11.16 12.97
CA LYS A 21 20.49 -11.62 12.96
C LYS A 21 21.08 -11.85 11.56
N SER A 22 20.27 -11.85 10.50
CA SER A 22 20.77 -11.83 9.11
C SER A 22 20.79 -10.38 8.62
N GLY A 23 21.98 -9.80 8.50
CA GLY A 23 22.17 -8.37 8.20
C GLY A 23 21.27 -7.79 7.11
N ASN A 24 20.72 -6.61 7.39
CA ASN A 24 20.33 -5.57 6.44
C ASN A 24 19.39 -5.95 5.29
N LEU A 25 18.43 -6.86 5.48
CA LEU A 25 17.36 -7.08 4.50
C LEU A 25 16.05 -6.53 5.06
N THR A 26 15.60 -5.42 4.50
CA THR A 26 14.28 -4.82 4.72
C THR A 26 13.19 -5.82 4.30
N GLY A 27 11.97 -5.68 4.82
CA GLY A 27 10.85 -6.54 4.41
C GLY A 27 10.60 -6.55 2.90
N LEU A 28 10.87 -5.40 2.25
CA LEU A 28 10.82 -5.27 0.80
C LEU A 28 11.93 -6.07 0.10
N GLU A 29 13.16 -6.05 0.63
CA GLU A 29 14.25 -6.87 0.10
C GLU A 29 13.99 -8.37 0.31
N ARG A 30 13.35 -8.78 1.41
CA ARG A 30 12.96 -10.20 1.58
C ARG A 30 11.96 -10.66 0.53
N ILE A 31 10.94 -9.86 0.23
CA ILE A 31 9.96 -10.18 -0.82
C ILE A 31 10.63 -10.15 -2.20
N ASN A 32 11.43 -9.10 -2.45
CA ASN A 32 12.09 -8.91 -3.74
C ASN A 32 13.27 -9.84 -3.98
N ASN A 33 13.75 -10.55 -2.97
CA ASN A 33 14.87 -11.50 -3.04
C ASN A 33 14.45 -12.93 -2.72
N ASN A 34 13.14 -13.21 -2.60
CA ASN A 34 12.65 -14.55 -2.27
C ASN A 34 12.82 -15.48 -3.49
N PRO A 35 13.66 -16.53 -3.40
CA PRO A 35 13.85 -17.47 -4.51
C PRO A 35 12.56 -18.19 -4.91
N GLU A 36 11.64 -18.39 -3.95
CA GLU A 36 10.37 -19.09 -4.16
C GLU A 36 9.32 -18.23 -4.90
N CYS A 37 9.51 -16.92 -5.00
CA CYS A 37 8.63 -16.05 -5.80
C CYS A 37 8.83 -16.31 -7.29
N TYR A 38 7.73 -16.47 -8.04
CA TYR A 38 7.72 -16.72 -9.49
C TYR A 38 8.55 -17.95 -9.94
N LYS A 39 8.79 -18.89 -9.03
CA LYS A 39 9.59 -20.11 -9.26
C LYS A 39 9.21 -20.88 -10.54
N PRO A 40 7.93 -21.12 -10.87
CA PRO A 40 7.57 -21.79 -12.12
C PRO A 40 8.11 -21.10 -13.37
N LEU A 41 8.13 -19.76 -13.37
CA LEU A 41 8.59 -18.98 -14.52
C LEU A 41 10.13 -18.92 -14.59
N LYS A 42 10.81 -18.91 -13.45
CA LYS A 42 12.28 -19.01 -13.36
C LYS A 42 12.76 -20.39 -13.82
N ASP A 43 12.10 -21.45 -13.38
CA ASP A 43 12.46 -22.84 -13.73
C ASP A 43 12.19 -23.12 -15.21
N TRP A 44 11.06 -22.63 -15.74
CA TRP A 44 10.80 -22.64 -17.18
C TRP A 44 11.91 -21.92 -17.97
N TYR A 45 12.30 -20.71 -17.55
CA TYR A 45 13.35 -19.95 -18.22
C TYR A 45 14.70 -20.69 -18.22
N ARG A 46 15.09 -21.29 -17.08
CA ARG A 46 16.31 -22.12 -16.99
C ARG A 46 16.26 -23.32 -17.92
N SER A 47 15.12 -24.02 -17.96
CA SER A 47 14.91 -25.17 -18.86
C SER A 47 15.01 -24.76 -20.33
N GLU A 48 14.57 -23.55 -20.68
CA GLU A 48 14.64 -23.03 -22.04
C GLU A 48 16.07 -22.64 -22.45
N LEU A 49 16.88 -22.10 -21.52
CA LEU A 49 18.30 -21.88 -21.75
C LEU A 49 19.04 -23.19 -22.05
N GLU A 50 18.74 -24.24 -21.27
CA GLU A 50 19.30 -25.58 -21.46
C GLU A 50 18.87 -26.19 -22.80
N ARG A 51 17.58 -26.10 -23.13
CA ARG A 51 17.02 -26.59 -24.40
C ARG A 51 17.67 -25.94 -25.63
N LEU A 52 17.92 -24.64 -25.54
CA LEU A 52 18.54 -23.85 -26.60
C LEU A 52 20.08 -23.92 -26.58
N ASN A 53 20.66 -24.49 -25.54
CA ASN A 53 22.11 -24.52 -25.29
C ASN A 53 22.74 -23.13 -25.37
N ILE A 54 22.08 -22.13 -24.77
CA ILE A 54 22.53 -20.74 -24.71
C ILE A 54 22.78 -20.31 -23.27
N THR A 55 23.68 -19.35 -23.10
CA THR A 55 24.05 -18.79 -21.80
C THR A 55 23.53 -17.37 -21.64
N GLU A 56 23.53 -16.86 -20.40
CA GLU A 56 23.18 -15.47 -20.15
C GLU A 56 24.13 -14.46 -20.80
N LYS A 57 25.36 -14.88 -21.12
CA LYS A 57 26.31 -14.06 -21.87
C LYS A 57 25.84 -13.85 -23.31
N ASP A 58 25.24 -14.88 -23.91
CA ASP A 58 24.70 -14.80 -25.28
C ASP A 58 23.51 -13.84 -25.32
N ILE A 59 22.64 -13.90 -24.30
CA ILE A 59 21.53 -12.96 -24.11
C ILE A 59 22.05 -11.54 -23.87
N ALA A 60 23.09 -11.35 -23.06
CA ALA A 60 23.69 -10.04 -22.81
C ALA A 60 24.30 -9.42 -24.07
N SER A 61 24.96 -10.24 -24.89
CA SER A 61 25.51 -9.84 -26.18
C SER A 61 24.38 -9.40 -27.13
N LYS A 62 23.34 -10.24 -27.27
CA LYS A 62 22.19 -9.94 -28.14
C LYS A 62 21.38 -8.73 -27.66
N TYR A 63 21.24 -8.57 -26.35
CA TYR A 63 20.60 -7.40 -25.74
C TYR A 63 21.31 -6.11 -26.10
N THR A 64 22.65 -6.12 -26.03
CA THR A 64 23.47 -4.94 -26.36
C THR A 64 23.39 -4.63 -27.86
N GLU A 65 23.44 -5.66 -28.70
CA GLU A 65 23.26 -5.54 -30.16
C GLU A 65 21.89 -4.95 -30.53
N ALA A 66 20.81 -5.48 -29.96
CA ALA A 66 19.45 -5.10 -30.31
C ALA A 66 19.01 -3.73 -29.74
N THR A 67 19.48 -3.38 -28.53
CA THR A 67 19.01 -2.18 -27.82
C THR A 67 20.01 -1.03 -27.82
N GLY A 68 21.28 -1.28 -28.15
CA GLY A 68 22.38 -0.32 -28.01
C GLY A 68 22.72 0.06 -26.56
N LYS A 69 22.13 -0.63 -25.58
CA LYS A 69 22.27 -0.32 -24.15
C LYS A 69 23.01 -1.43 -23.42
N LYS A 70 23.69 -1.05 -22.33
CA LYS A 70 24.27 -2.03 -21.40
C LYS A 70 23.18 -2.91 -20.78
N PRO A 71 23.42 -4.22 -20.60
CA PRO A 71 22.42 -5.21 -20.17
C PRO A 71 22.13 -5.18 -18.66
N HIS A 72 22.08 -4.00 -18.04
CA HIS A 72 21.82 -3.87 -16.60
C HIS A 72 20.46 -4.43 -16.18
N MET A 73 19.48 -4.43 -17.08
CA MET A 73 18.14 -4.95 -16.80
C MET A 73 18.09 -6.49 -16.68
N LEU A 74 19.07 -7.22 -17.24
CA LEU A 74 19.09 -8.68 -17.18
C LEU A 74 19.24 -9.21 -15.74
N LYS A 75 19.71 -8.37 -14.80
CA LYS A 75 19.79 -8.74 -13.38
C LYS A 75 18.41 -8.85 -12.69
N HIS A 76 17.36 -8.40 -13.36
CA HIS A 76 15.97 -8.47 -12.90
C HIS A 76 15.17 -9.54 -13.64
N TYR A 77 15.49 -9.76 -14.92
CA TYR A 77 14.75 -10.68 -15.76
C TYR A 77 14.97 -12.13 -15.37
N PHE A 78 13.90 -12.78 -14.90
CA PHE A 78 13.93 -14.16 -14.44
C PHE A 78 14.90 -14.42 -13.28
N LYS A 79 15.21 -13.39 -12.48
CA LYS A 79 16.16 -13.44 -11.36
C LYS A 79 15.48 -13.37 -10.01
N ASP A 80 16.23 -13.68 -8.96
CA ASP A 80 15.71 -13.64 -7.60
C ASP A 80 15.54 -12.22 -7.06
N TYR A 81 16.31 -11.24 -7.55
CA TYR A 81 16.32 -9.85 -7.08
C TYR A 81 15.46 -8.93 -7.96
N GLN A 82 14.44 -8.29 -7.36
CA GLN A 82 13.53 -7.36 -8.06
C GLN A 82 13.02 -7.97 -9.37
N PHE A 83 12.41 -9.16 -9.26
CA PHE A 83 11.97 -9.94 -10.41
C PHE A 83 11.08 -9.12 -11.35
N GLU A 84 11.44 -9.11 -12.63
CA GLU A 84 10.60 -8.59 -13.71
C GLU A 84 10.67 -9.52 -14.92
N ILE A 85 9.74 -9.39 -15.86
CA ILE A 85 9.87 -9.98 -17.19
C ILE A 85 10.33 -8.92 -18.19
N PRO A 86 11.01 -9.30 -19.29
CA PRO A 86 11.38 -8.36 -20.35
C PRO A 86 10.17 -7.59 -20.89
N THR A 87 10.38 -6.37 -21.37
CA THR A 87 9.33 -5.65 -22.12
C THR A 87 9.07 -6.34 -23.45
N GLN A 88 7.90 -6.11 -24.05
CA GLN A 88 7.55 -6.69 -25.35
C GLN A 88 8.65 -6.45 -26.40
N LYS A 89 9.12 -5.21 -26.52
CA LYS A 89 10.19 -4.84 -27.44
C LYS A 89 11.47 -5.63 -27.21
N VAL A 90 11.87 -5.82 -25.95
CA VAL A 90 13.07 -6.61 -25.60
C VAL A 90 12.84 -8.09 -25.89
N TRP A 91 11.65 -8.62 -25.58
CA TRP A 91 11.31 -10.02 -25.87
C TRP A 91 11.42 -10.33 -27.37
N GLU A 92 10.80 -9.48 -28.20
CA GLU A 92 10.76 -9.65 -29.65
C GLU A 92 12.12 -9.45 -30.32
N SER A 93 12.94 -8.52 -29.82
CA SER A 93 14.23 -8.21 -30.44
C SER A 93 15.41 -9.03 -29.92
N VAL A 94 15.30 -9.62 -28.72
CA VAL A 94 16.40 -10.36 -28.07
C VAL A 94 16.06 -11.84 -27.92
N TYR A 95 14.90 -12.18 -27.36
CA TYR A 95 14.60 -13.56 -26.97
C TYR A 95 14.05 -14.38 -28.15
N LEU A 96 13.11 -13.84 -28.95
CA LEU A 96 12.60 -14.58 -30.12
C LEU A 96 13.71 -14.95 -31.12
N PRO A 97 14.67 -14.07 -31.48
CA PRO A 97 15.77 -14.43 -32.38
C PRO A 97 16.74 -15.45 -31.80
N LEU A 98 16.80 -15.61 -30.47
CA LEU A 98 17.62 -16.61 -29.80
C LEU A 98 16.94 -18.00 -29.74
N GLY A 99 15.71 -18.13 -30.25
CA GLY A 99 15.00 -19.40 -30.36
C GLY A 99 13.93 -19.64 -29.29
N PHE A 100 13.62 -18.63 -28.47
CA PHE A 100 12.45 -18.69 -27.59
C PHE A 100 11.18 -18.68 -28.44
N THR A 101 10.30 -19.66 -28.22
CA THR A 101 9.11 -19.87 -29.06
C THR A 101 7.83 -19.27 -28.48
N VAL A 102 7.85 -18.89 -27.19
CA VAL A 102 6.67 -18.39 -26.49
C VAL A 102 6.35 -16.96 -26.94
N PRO A 103 5.13 -16.69 -27.45
CA PRO A 103 4.68 -15.33 -27.73
C PRO A 103 4.67 -14.47 -26.47
N TYR A 104 5.00 -13.18 -26.61
CA TYR A 104 5.04 -12.27 -25.47
C TYR A 104 3.72 -12.20 -24.70
N GLY A 105 2.57 -12.30 -25.40
CA GLY A 105 1.24 -12.30 -24.77
C GLY A 105 1.04 -13.47 -23.80
N ASP A 106 1.54 -14.66 -24.14
CA ASP A 106 1.42 -15.85 -23.31
C ASP A 106 2.36 -15.80 -22.10
N LEU A 107 3.58 -15.29 -22.32
CA LEU A 107 4.52 -14.98 -21.24
C LEU A 107 3.90 -13.98 -20.25
N LYS A 108 3.32 -12.90 -20.77
CA LYS A 108 2.70 -11.86 -19.95
C LYS A 108 1.49 -12.39 -19.18
N THR A 109 0.68 -13.22 -19.81
CA THR A 109 -0.46 -13.89 -19.16
C THR A 109 -0.01 -14.78 -18.02
N SER A 110 1.03 -15.60 -18.24
CA SER A 110 1.59 -16.49 -17.23
C SER A 110 2.16 -15.71 -16.04
N TYR A 111 2.89 -14.62 -16.32
CA TYR A 111 3.38 -13.70 -15.31
C TYR A 111 2.24 -13.06 -14.50
N ASN A 112 1.21 -12.54 -15.17
CA ASN A 112 0.06 -11.90 -14.51
C ASN A 112 -0.72 -12.89 -13.63
N LYS A 113 -0.87 -14.16 -14.07
CA LYS A 113 -1.50 -15.22 -13.26
C LYS A 113 -0.72 -15.48 -11.98
N LEU A 114 0.60 -15.60 -12.07
CA LEU A 114 1.46 -15.74 -10.88
C LEU A 114 1.36 -14.50 -9.99
N GLN A 115 1.43 -13.31 -10.58
CA GLN A 115 1.27 -12.06 -9.83
C GLN A 115 -0.06 -11.99 -9.08
N GLN A 116 -1.14 -12.51 -9.67
CA GLN A 116 -2.46 -12.60 -9.04
C GLN A 116 -2.49 -13.65 -7.91
N SER A 117 -1.88 -14.82 -8.10
CA SER A 117 -1.82 -15.86 -7.05
C SER A 117 -1.01 -15.42 -5.84
N TYR A 118 0.11 -14.71 -6.04
CA TYR A 118 0.85 -14.06 -4.94
C TYR A 118 0.18 -12.77 -4.45
N GLY A 119 -0.71 -12.19 -5.25
CA GLY A 119 -1.46 -10.97 -4.95
C GLY A 119 -2.57 -11.14 -3.92
N ALA A 120 -3.11 -12.35 -3.73
CA ALA A 120 -4.10 -12.62 -2.68
C ALA A 120 -3.54 -12.31 -1.28
N LEU A 121 -2.27 -12.69 -1.01
CA LEU A 121 -1.58 -12.34 0.23
C LEU A 121 -1.37 -10.82 0.35
N ARG A 122 -1.06 -10.14 -0.76
CA ARG A 122 -0.93 -8.68 -0.82
C ARG A 122 -2.27 -7.97 -0.55
N GLN A 123 -3.39 -8.53 -0.96
CA GLN A 123 -4.73 -7.96 -0.70
C GLN A 123 -5.09 -8.06 0.78
N SER A 124 -4.92 -9.25 1.39
CA SER A 124 -5.11 -9.43 2.84
C SER A 124 -4.23 -8.47 3.64
N TYR A 125 -3.00 -8.27 3.18
CA TYR A 125 -2.04 -7.36 3.80
C TYR A 125 -2.41 -5.88 3.62
N ASN A 126 -2.78 -5.46 2.40
CA ASN A 126 -3.21 -4.10 2.12
C ASN A 126 -4.46 -3.71 2.94
N ALA A 127 -5.33 -4.66 3.23
CA ALA A 127 -6.48 -4.45 4.11
C ALA A 127 -6.09 -4.19 5.57
N LEU A 128 -4.91 -4.66 6.01
CA LEU A 128 -4.36 -4.42 7.36
C LEU A 128 -3.53 -3.13 7.45
N ARG A 129 -3.34 -2.42 6.34
CA ARG A 129 -2.47 -1.25 6.29
C ARG A 129 -3.14 -0.04 6.94
N ASN A 130 -2.38 0.70 7.74
CA ASN A 130 -2.78 2.03 8.19
C ASN A 130 -3.05 2.92 6.98
N VAL A 131 -4.24 3.50 6.92
CA VAL A 131 -4.66 4.37 5.83
C VAL A 131 -4.04 5.75 6.04
N HIS A 132 -3.39 6.27 4.99
CA HIS A 132 -2.97 7.66 4.94
C HIS A 132 -3.32 8.25 3.58
N HIS A 133 -4.46 8.92 3.48
CA HIS A 133 -4.85 9.65 2.29
C HIS A 133 -4.12 10.99 2.22
N CYS A 134 -3.27 11.06 1.22
CA CYS A 134 -2.59 12.23 0.75
C CYS A 134 -3.59 13.32 0.30
N ASP A 135 -3.95 14.26 1.18
CA ASP A 135 -4.80 15.40 0.78
C ASP A 135 -4.03 16.43 -0.07
N ALA A 136 -4.77 17.33 -0.74
CA ALA A 136 -4.19 18.34 -1.63
C ALA A 136 -3.37 19.40 -0.87
N GLU A 137 -3.63 19.56 0.42
CA GLU A 137 -3.00 20.55 1.29
C GLU A 137 -1.87 19.93 2.11
N HIS A 138 -1.16 18.95 1.55
CA HIS A 138 -0.18 18.05 2.15
C HIS A 138 0.96 18.70 2.96
N CYS A 139 0.61 19.39 4.03
CA CYS A 139 1.48 20.16 4.89
C CYS A 139 1.26 19.74 6.33
N ASN A 140 2.27 19.97 7.15
CA ASN A 140 2.26 19.70 8.59
C ASN A 140 1.82 20.93 9.43
N ILE A 141 1.33 22.00 8.80
CA ILE A 141 0.87 23.23 9.45
C ILE A 141 -0.56 23.52 9.01
N TRP A 142 -1.53 23.37 9.92
CA TRP A 142 -2.95 23.57 9.61
C TRP A 142 -3.50 24.81 10.31
N HIS A 143 -4.03 25.74 9.52
CA HIS A 143 -4.62 26.98 10.02
C HIS A 143 -6.11 26.79 10.30
N ILE A 144 -6.44 26.31 11.50
CA ILE A 144 -7.83 26.13 11.94
C ILE A 144 -8.06 26.95 13.22
N PRO A 145 -9.00 27.91 13.24
CA PRO A 145 -9.23 28.75 14.40
C PRO A 145 -9.82 27.93 15.57
N PRO A 146 -9.46 28.27 16.82
CA PRO A 146 -10.08 27.66 17.98
C PRO A 146 -11.55 28.08 18.11
N ILE A 147 -12.34 27.26 18.81
CA ILE A 147 -13.73 27.60 19.12
C ILE A 147 -13.74 28.67 20.22
N PRO A 148 -14.45 29.80 20.04
CA PRO A 148 -14.62 30.81 21.06
C PRO A 148 -15.19 30.24 22.36
N SER A 149 -14.76 30.78 23.51
CA SER A 149 -15.14 30.26 24.84
C SER A 149 -16.65 30.31 25.13
N ASN A 150 -17.37 31.25 24.53
CA ASN A 150 -18.82 31.39 24.66
C ASN A 150 -19.63 30.48 23.72
N LYS A 151 -18.96 29.76 22.81
CA LYS A 151 -19.59 28.85 21.84
C LYS A 151 -19.21 27.38 22.04
N ARG A 152 -18.31 27.09 22.98
CA ARG A 152 -17.86 25.72 23.29
C ARG A 152 -18.72 25.12 24.40
N PHE A 153 -19.00 23.83 24.28
CA PHE A 153 -19.68 23.04 25.30
C PHE A 153 -18.71 22.44 26.33
N HIS A 154 -17.45 22.26 25.93
CA HIS A 154 -16.37 21.76 26.78
C HIS A 154 -15.19 22.72 26.72
N THR A 155 -14.47 22.89 27.83
CA THR A 155 -13.32 23.80 27.97
C THR A 155 -12.27 23.61 26.87
N CYS A 156 -11.96 22.34 26.58
CA CYS A 156 -10.98 21.89 25.58
C CYS A 156 -11.61 21.35 24.29
N GLN A 157 -12.82 21.80 23.91
CA GLN A 157 -13.50 21.30 22.71
C GLN A 157 -12.66 21.54 21.44
N LYS A 158 -12.42 20.47 20.68
CA LYS A 158 -11.71 20.55 19.38
C LYS A 158 -12.66 20.99 18.25
N PRO A 159 -12.20 21.82 17.30
CA PRO A 159 -12.94 22.17 16.10
C PRO A 159 -13.27 20.93 15.25
N VAL A 160 -14.53 20.80 14.82
CA VAL A 160 -14.98 19.70 13.96
C VAL A 160 -14.19 19.63 12.63
N PRO A 161 -13.92 20.75 11.91
CA PRO A 161 -13.16 20.68 10.65
C PRO A 161 -11.76 20.08 10.78
N LEU A 162 -11.11 20.30 11.93
CA LEU A 162 -9.80 19.69 12.22
C LEU A 162 -9.91 18.16 12.31
N LEU A 163 -10.92 17.68 13.02
CA LEU A 163 -11.16 16.24 13.21
C LEU A 163 -11.62 15.57 11.91
N GLU A 164 -12.47 16.24 11.13
CA GLU A 164 -12.88 15.72 9.82
C GLU A 164 -11.68 15.51 8.89
N ARG A 165 -10.75 16.47 8.86
CA ARG A 165 -9.52 16.32 8.07
C ARG A 165 -8.70 15.14 8.57
N LEU A 166 -8.46 15.04 9.88
CA LEU A 166 -7.74 13.91 10.50
C LEU A 166 -8.38 12.56 10.14
N ILE A 167 -9.70 12.45 10.23
CA ILE A 167 -10.42 11.21 9.90
C ILE A 167 -10.30 10.89 8.40
N ARG A 168 -10.45 11.88 7.51
CA ARG A 168 -10.32 11.66 6.06
C ARG A 168 -8.93 11.18 5.67
N VAL A 169 -7.88 11.73 6.28
CA VAL A 169 -6.50 11.31 6.01
C VAL A 169 -6.18 9.96 6.64
N SER A 170 -6.70 9.64 7.83
CA SER A 170 -6.28 8.45 8.58
C SER A 170 -7.20 7.23 8.48
N SER A 171 -8.31 7.30 7.72
CA SER A 171 -9.29 6.22 7.64
C SER A 171 -10.01 6.15 6.29
N ASN A 172 -10.55 4.98 5.97
CA ASN A 172 -11.48 4.79 4.85
C ASN A 172 -12.93 5.12 5.27
N PRO A 173 -13.81 5.53 4.33
CA PRO A 173 -15.25 5.57 4.58
C PRO A 173 -15.76 4.22 5.12
N GLY A 174 -16.70 4.25 6.07
CA GLY A 174 -17.22 3.06 6.75
C GLY A 174 -16.28 2.44 7.80
N ALA A 175 -15.10 3.03 8.04
CA ALA A 175 -14.26 2.60 9.16
C ALA A 175 -14.85 3.05 10.50
N VAL A 176 -14.47 2.36 11.57
CA VAL A 176 -14.83 2.72 12.96
C VAL A 176 -13.71 3.57 13.56
N VAL A 177 -14.07 4.71 14.16
CA VAL A 177 -13.16 5.59 14.90
C VAL A 177 -13.46 5.47 16.39
N LEU A 178 -12.42 5.23 17.19
CA LEU A 178 -12.49 5.18 18.66
C LEU A 178 -11.92 6.47 19.24
N ASP A 179 -12.69 7.13 20.12
CA ASP A 179 -12.21 8.24 20.95
C ASP A 179 -12.48 7.92 22.43
N CYS A 180 -11.42 7.58 23.17
CA CYS A 180 -11.52 7.23 24.59
C CYS A 180 -11.73 8.44 25.51
N PHE A 181 -11.65 9.67 24.98
CA PHE A 181 -11.73 10.92 25.72
C PHE A 181 -12.58 11.93 24.94
N MET A 182 -13.78 11.50 24.54
CA MET A 182 -14.55 12.21 23.51
C MET A 182 -15.00 13.62 23.94
N GLY A 183 -15.01 13.92 25.24
CA GLY A 183 -15.42 15.22 25.77
C GLY A 183 -16.81 15.58 25.27
N SER A 184 -16.96 16.74 24.63
CA SER A 184 -18.25 17.14 24.05
C SER A 184 -18.63 16.46 22.72
N GLY A 185 -17.93 15.41 22.29
CA GLY A 185 -18.33 14.58 21.14
C GLY A 185 -17.99 15.16 19.76
N SER A 186 -17.04 16.10 19.67
CA SER A 186 -16.63 16.66 18.36
C SER A 186 -16.12 15.59 17.38
N THR A 187 -15.47 14.53 17.88
CA THR A 187 -15.00 13.40 17.06
C THR A 187 -16.16 12.62 16.45
N GLY A 188 -17.22 12.35 17.23
CA GLY A 188 -18.42 11.67 16.73
C GLY A 188 -19.12 12.46 15.63
N VAL A 189 -19.31 13.77 15.82
CA VAL A 189 -19.85 14.66 14.77
C VAL A 189 -18.99 14.60 13.49
N ALA A 190 -17.67 14.67 13.63
CA ALA A 190 -16.77 14.57 12.49
C ALA A 190 -16.82 13.21 11.78
N CYS A 191 -17.02 12.11 12.52
CA CYS A 191 -17.20 10.77 11.95
C CYS A 191 -18.48 10.70 11.10
N LEU A 192 -19.59 11.23 11.61
CA LEU A 192 -20.85 11.30 10.86
C LEU A 192 -20.69 12.09 9.55
N ASN A 193 -20.12 13.29 9.61
CA ASN A 193 -19.87 14.16 8.45
C ASN A 193 -18.93 13.55 7.41
N THR A 194 -18.13 12.58 7.82
CA THR A 194 -17.18 11.88 6.96
C THR A 194 -17.68 10.49 6.57
N GLY A 195 -18.82 10.02 7.07
CA GLY A 195 -19.33 8.66 6.81
C GLY A 195 -18.46 7.58 7.44
N ARG A 196 -18.06 7.77 8.70
CA ARG A 196 -17.39 6.79 9.56
C ARG A 196 -18.28 6.44 10.74
N ASP A 197 -18.16 5.21 11.22
CA ASP A 197 -18.75 4.79 12.48
C ASP A 197 -17.90 5.31 13.66
N PHE A 198 -18.53 5.46 14.82
CA PHE A 198 -17.90 6.09 15.98
C PHE A 198 -18.17 5.32 17.27
N ILE A 199 -17.12 5.13 18.07
CA ILE A 199 -17.20 4.66 19.46
C ILE A 199 -16.55 5.73 20.33
N GLY A 200 -17.33 6.32 21.24
CA GLY A 200 -16.88 7.35 22.15
C GLY A 200 -16.98 6.90 23.60
N ILE A 201 -15.95 7.19 24.39
CA ILE A 201 -15.94 6.98 25.84
C ILE A 201 -15.74 8.34 26.51
N GLU A 202 -16.59 8.63 27.49
CA GLU A 202 -16.50 9.81 28.36
C GLU A 202 -16.86 9.38 29.78
N ILE A 203 -16.08 9.85 30.75
CA ILE A 203 -16.25 9.50 32.16
C ILE A 203 -17.23 10.42 32.87
N ASP A 204 -17.28 11.69 32.45
CA ASP A 204 -18.17 12.69 33.01
C ASP A 204 -19.58 12.57 32.40
N PRO A 205 -20.61 12.28 33.20
CA PRO A 205 -21.96 12.06 32.68
C PRO A 205 -22.57 13.29 32.03
N ASP A 206 -22.22 14.51 32.47
CA ASP A 206 -22.75 15.74 31.91
C ASP A 206 -22.15 15.98 30.51
N TYR A 207 -20.83 15.79 30.36
CA TYR A 207 -20.21 15.86 29.04
C TYR A 207 -20.66 14.73 28.11
N PHE A 208 -20.88 13.52 28.64
CA PHE A 208 -21.43 12.41 27.87
C PHE A 208 -22.81 12.77 27.29
N ASN A 209 -23.71 13.33 28.11
CA ASN A 209 -25.05 13.72 27.66
C ASN A 209 -24.98 14.82 26.58
N ILE A 210 -24.13 15.82 26.75
CA ILE A 210 -23.88 16.85 25.73
C ILE A 210 -23.37 16.23 24.43
N ALA A 211 -22.40 15.32 24.51
CA ALA A 211 -21.84 14.64 23.33
C ALA A 211 -22.92 13.83 22.60
N LYS A 212 -23.73 13.08 23.34
CA LYS A 212 -24.83 12.28 22.82
C LYS A 212 -25.84 13.15 22.06
N GLU A 213 -26.34 14.21 22.67
CA GLU A 213 -27.31 15.13 22.03
C GLU A 213 -26.77 15.73 20.74
N ARG A 214 -25.48 16.14 20.74
CA ARG A 214 -24.82 16.70 19.56
C ARG A 214 -24.74 15.68 18.42
N ILE A 215 -24.36 14.45 18.73
CA ILE A 215 -24.21 13.38 17.74
C ILE A 215 -25.59 12.96 17.19
N GLU A 216 -26.59 12.78 18.05
CA GLU A 216 -27.96 12.44 17.65
C GLU A 216 -28.58 13.54 16.79
N SER A 217 -28.38 14.80 17.15
CA SER A 217 -28.84 15.95 16.35
C SER A 217 -28.19 15.97 14.97
N GLU A 218 -26.89 15.70 14.87
CA GLU A 218 -26.20 15.67 13.58
C GLU A 218 -26.64 14.48 12.72
N GLN A 219 -26.79 13.30 13.31
CA GLN A 219 -27.30 12.11 12.62
C GLN A 219 -28.71 12.36 12.04
N ALA A 220 -29.59 13.02 12.81
CA ALA A 220 -30.93 13.36 12.35
C ALA A 220 -30.90 14.30 11.13
N LYS A 221 -29.99 15.29 11.11
CA LYS A 221 -29.81 16.18 9.95
C LYS A 221 -29.37 15.40 8.72
N ILE A 222 -28.36 14.52 8.87
CA ILE A 222 -27.84 13.72 7.75
C ILE A 222 -28.92 12.80 7.18
N ASN A 223 -29.74 12.18 8.04
CA ASN A 223 -30.84 11.29 7.60
C ASN A 223 -32.01 12.03 6.93
N SER A 224 -32.09 13.35 7.09
CA SER A 224 -33.15 14.19 6.50
C SER A 224 -32.80 14.80 5.13
N LEU A 225 -31.56 14.58 4.67
CA LEU A 225 -31.05 14.99 3.36
C LEU A 225 -31.26 13.90 2.31
#